data_AF-A0A916ME86-F1
#
_entry.id   AF-A0A916ME86-F1
#
_cell.length_a   1.000
_cell.length_b   1.000
_cell.length_c   1.000
_cell.angle_alpha   90.00
_cell.angle_beta   90.00
_cell.angle_gamma   90.00
#
_symmetry.space_group_name_H-M   'P 1'
#
loop_
_entity.id
_entity.type
_entity.pdbx_description
1 polymer ?
#
loop_
_entity_poly.entity_id
_entity_poly.type
_entity_poly.pdbx_seq_one_letter_code
_entity_poly.pdbx_strand_id
1 'polypeptide(L)' 'QAARISDYTAYMYLGELIEYGDTDKIFTNPTRKETEDYITGKFG' A
#
# COMPACT_ATOMS: atom_id res chain seq x y z
N GLN A 1 -3.87 0.48 11.19
CA GLN A 1 -2.98 1.14 12.20
C GLN A 1 -1.58 1.46 11.66
N ALA A 2 -1.07 0.80 10.61
CA ALA A 2 0.24 1.11 10.02
C ALA A 2 0.38 2.56 9.50
N ALA A 3 -0.68 3.10 8.90
CA ALA A 3 -0.70 4.45 8.31
C ALA A 3 -0.36 5.62 9.27
N ARG A 4 -0.34 5.39 10.59
CA ARG A 4 -0.16 6.46 11.60
C ARG A 4 1.17 6.42 12.36
N ILE A 5 1.98 5.37 12.18
CA ILE A 5 3.18 5.15 13.01
C ILE A 5 4.43 4.90 12.15
N SER A 6 4.26 4.47 10.89
CA SER A 6 5.39 4.21 10.00
C SER A 6 5.68 5.41 9.09
N ASP A 7 6.96 5.72 8.90
CA ASP A 7 7.40 6.68 7.87
C ASP A 7 7.32 6.06 6.47
N TYR A 8 7.58 4.75 6.37
CA TYR A 8 7.56 3.99 5.13
C TYR A 8 6.67 2.75 5.22
N THR A 9 6.06 2.36 4.10
CA THR A 9 5.23 1.16 3.98
C THR A 9 5.63 0.36 2.76
N ALA A 10 5.65 -0.96 2.93
CA ALA A 10 5.84 -1.94 1.88
C ALA A 10 4.55 -2.77 1.75
N TYR A 11 3.99 -2.81 0.54
CA TYR A 11 2.93 -3.72 0.16
C TYR A 11 3.53 -4.96 -0.47
N MET A 12 3.26 -6.12 0.13
CA MET A 12 3.68 -7.42 -0.38
C MET A 12 2.47 -8.29 -0.68
N TYR A 13 2.54 -9.04 -1.78
CA TYR A 13 1.51 -9.99 -2.18
C TYR A 13 2.16 -11.30 -2.63
N LEU A 14 1.74 -12.43 -2.05
CA LEU A 14 2.27 -13.77 -2.35
C LEU A 14 3.80 -13.90 -2.28
N GLY A 15 4.44 -13.14 -1.40
CA GLY A 15 5.90 -13.15 -1.23
C GLY A 15 6.66 -12.21 -2.18
N GLU A 16 5.96 -11.48 -3.05
CA GLU A 16 6.55 -10.45 -3.90
C GLU A 16 6.32 -9.06 -3.30
N LEU A 17 7.34 -8.20 -3.38
CA LEU A 17 7.22 -6.79 -3.03
C LEU A 17 6.59 -6.04 -4.22
N ILE A 18 5.36 -5.61 -4.04
CA ILE A 18 4.58 -4.96 -5.10
C ILE A 18 4.82 -3.44 -5.11
N GLU A 19 4.88 -2.82 -3.93
CA GLU A 19 5.15 -1.38 -3.82
C GLU A 19 5.80 -1.03 -2.48
N TYR A 20 6.71 -0.06 -2.46
CA TYR A 20 7.35 0.46 -1.26
C TYR A 20 7.54 1.98 -1.38
N GLY A 21 7.27 2.72 -0.30
CA GLY A 21 7.44 4.17 -0.28
C GLY A 21 6.88 4.81 0.97
N ASP A 22 6.78 6.15 0.97
CA ASP A 22 6.22 6.92 2.08
C ASP A 22 4.82 6.41 2.43
N THR A 23 4.60 6.19 3.72
CA THR A 23 3.34 5.62 4.21
C THR A 23 2.13 6.43 3.75
N ASP A 24 2.19 7.76 3.85
CA ASP A 24 1.09 8.61 3.37
C ASP A 24 0.77 8.36 1.90
N LYS A 25 1.80 8.36 1.04
CA LYS A 25 1.65 8.11 -0.39
C LYS A 25 1.04 6.74 -0.68
N ILE A 26 1.50 5.69 -0.01
CA ILE A 26 0.98 4.33 -0.21
C ILE A 26 -0.52 4.28 0.12
N PHE A 27 -0.99 4.95 1.17
CA PHE A 27 -2.39 4.89 1.61
C PHE A 27 -3.31 5.94 0.96
N THR A 28 -2.79 7.05 0.43
CA THR A 28 -3.61 8.14 -0.13
C THR A 28 -3.57 8.21 -1.65
N ASN A 29 -2.41 7.92 -2.27
CA ASN A 29 -2.21 8.00 -3.71
C ASN A 29 -1.12 7.01 -4.15
N PRO A 30 -1.39 5.69 -4.05
CA PRO A 30 -0.45 4.67 -4.48
C PRO A 30 -0.16 4.80 -5.99
N THR A 31 1.04 4.42 -6.41
CA THR A 31 1.42 4.44 -7.83
C THR A 31 0.99 3.18 -8.56
N ARG A 32 0.74 2.08 -7.84
CA ARG A 32 0.27 0.83 -8.41
C ARG A 32 -1.23 0.66 -8.21
N LYS A 33 -1.90 0.23 -9.29
CA LYS A 33 -3.33 -0.07 -9.27
C LYS A 33 -3.65 -1.23 -8.33
N GLU A 34 -2.79 -2.26 -8.27
CA GLU A 34 -2.97 -3.39 -7.35
C GLU A 34 -2.95 -2.96 -5.88
N THR A 35 -2.09 -2.00 -5.54
CA THR A 35 -2.03 -1.40 -4.19
C THR A 35 -3.29 -0.57 -3.92
N GLU A 36 -3.76 0.23 -4.89
CA GLU A 36 -5.02 0.98 -4.78
C GLU A 36 -6.21 0.06 -4.53
N ASP A 37 -6.36 -1.00 -5.33
CA ASP A 37 -7.44 -1.97 -5.21
C ASP A 37 -7.39 -2.68 -3.84
N TYR A 38 -6.19 -2.93 -3.31
CA TYR A 38 -5.98 -3.59 -2.01
C TYR A 38 -6.38 -2.69 -0.85
N ILE A 39 -5.96 -1.43 -0.90
CA ILE A 39 -6.18 -0.45 0.18
C ILE A 39 -7.62 0.03 0.18
N THR A 40 -8.22 0.23 -1.00
CA THR A 40 -9.63 0.65 -1.13
C THR A 40 -10.61 -0.49 -0.90
N GLY A 41 -10.13 -1.74 -0.81
CA GLY A 41 -10.99 -2.90 -0.60
C GLY A 41 -11.85 -3.25 -1.82
N LYS A 42 -11.45 -2.84 -3.03
CA LYS A 42 -12.10 -3.20 -4.30
C LYS A 42 -11.87 -4.66 -4.70
N PHE A 43 -11.19 -5.45 -3.89
CA PHE A 43 -11.23 -6.90 -3.97
C PHE A 43 -12.58 -7.41 -3.45
N GLY A 44 -13.61 -7.26 -4.29
CA GLY A 44 -15.00 -7.70 -4.10
C GLY A 44 -15.74 -7.70 -5.43
#